data_AF-A0A3N6FY09-F1
#
_entry.id   AF-A0A3N6FY09-F1
#
_cell.length_a   1.000
_cell.length_b   1.000
_cell.length_c   1.000
_cell.angle_alpha   90.00
_cell.angle_beta   90.00
_cell.angle_gamma   90.00
#
_symmetry.space_group_name_H-M   'P 1'
#
loop_
_entity.id
_entity.type
_entity.pdbx_description
1 polymer ?
#
loop_
_entity_poly.entity_id
_entity_poly.type
_entity_poly.pdbx_seq_one_letter_code
_entity_poly.pdbx_strand_id
1 'polypeptide(L)'
;MKKTKTWTALALPVLVASAVLTAAPSAGAASAGTLAESGGVSTQAALTCKGYGRGGVTNARTPVHTGASASASVTSHIAAGRTVHLYYECINSAGNVWYEITGYLDTDAPGTPSRARFIYGGYIK
;
A
#
# COMPACT_ATOMS: atom_id res chain seq x y z
N MET A 1 -69.93 22.47 -13.14
CA MET A 1 -69.39 23.75 -12.63
C MET A 1 -69.54 23.78 -11.12
N LYS A 2 -68.44 23.95 -10.37
CA LYS A 2 -68.32 24.72 -9.10
C LYS A 2 -66.88 24.60 -8.62
N LYS A 3 -66.15 25.73 -8.70
CA LYS A 3 -64.79 25.93 -8.22
C LYS A 3 -64.88 26.43 -6.77
N THR A 4 -64.04 25.92 -5.89
CA THR A 4 -63.62 26.64 -4.67
C THR A 4 -62.14 26.36 -4.39
N LYS A 5 -61.47 27.40 -3.89
CA LYS A 5 -60.03 27.67 -3.89
C LYS A 5 -59.66 28.11 -2.47
N THR A 6 -58.67 27.49 -1.84
CA THR A 6 -58.00 27.89 -0.57
C THR A 6 -56.74 27.02 -0.44
N TRP A 7 -55.54 27.45 -0.83
CA TRP A 7 -54.54 28.30 -0.15
C TRP A 7 -54.05 27.83 1.24
N THR A 8 -52.76 27.49 1.25
CA THR A 8 -51.74 27.66 2.32
C THR A 8 -51.68 26.66 3.49
N ALA A 9 -50.65 25.81 3.50
CA ALA A 9 -49.53 25.89 4.45
C ALA A 9 -48.46 24.84 4.08
N LEU A 10 -47.30 25.29 3.60
CA LEU A 10 -46.08 24.46 3.56
C LEU A 10 -45.59 24.26 4.99
N ALA A 11 -45.59 23.02 5.47
CA ALA A 11 -44.75 22.59 6.57
C ALA A 11 -43.76 21.56 6.00
N LEU A 12 -42.48 21.95 5.87
CA LEU A 12 -41.41 21.01 5.58
C LEU A 12 -41.08 20.22 6.86
N PRO A 13 -41.19 18.89 6.89
CA PRO A 13 -40.43 18.10 7.84
C PRO A 13 -38.99 17.97 7.32
N VAL A 14 -38.06 18.62 8.01
CA VAL A 14 -36.62 18.32 7.94
C VAL A 14 -36.43 16.89 8.42
N LEU A 15 -36.05 15.97 7.52
CA LEU A 15 -35.78 14.58 7.86
C LEU A 15 -34.42 14.16 7.28
N VAL A 16 -33.42 14.39 8.12
CA VAL A 16 -32.13 13.71 8.31
C VAL A 16 -31.78 12.65 7.26
N ALA A 17 -30.81 12.99 6.40
CA ALA A 17 -30.13 12.05 5.54
C ALA A 17 -29.37 11.02 6.40
N SER A 18 -29.82 9.77 6.37
CA SER A 18 -29.08 8.64 6.93
C SER A 18 -28.01 8.21 5.94
N ALA A 19 -26.79 8.72 6.14
CA ALA A 19 -25.61 8.21 5.47
C ALA A 19 -25.16 6.93 6.19
N VAL A 20 -25.41 5.78 5.57
CA VAL A 20 -24.85 4.51 6.01
C VAL A 20 -23.35 4.56 5.67
N LEU A 21 -22.53 4.84 6.67
CA LEU A 21 -21.07 4.72 6.59
C LEU A 21 -20.74 3.22 6.46
N THR A 22 -20.53 2.74 5.23
CA THR A 22 -19.82 1.49 5.03
C THR A 22 -18.39 1.68 5.50
N ALA A 23 -18.08 1.10 6.66
CA ALA A 23 -16.73 1.02 7.19
C ALA A 23 -15.84 0.28 6.18
N ALA A 24 -15.05 1.04 5.42
CA ALA A 24 -13.91 0.49 4.71
C ALA A 24 -12.92 -0.06 5.74
N PRO A 25 -12.30 -1.22 5.52
CA PRO A 25 -11.25 -1.72 6.40
C PRO A 25 -10.12 -0.69 6.46
N SER A 26 -9.95 -0.11 7.65
CA SER A 26 -8.84 0.76 8.00
C SER A 26 -7.54 -0.04 7.91
N ALA A 27 -6.86 0.07 6.77
CA ALA A 27 -5.43 -0.17 6.70
C ALA A 27 -4.78 0.79 7.70
N GLY A 28 -4.12 0.23 8.72
CA GLY A 28 -3.56 0.97 9.84
C GLY A 28 -2.70 2.14 9.37
N ALA A 29 -3.00 3.33 9.90
CA ALA A 29 -2.17 4.51 9.75
C ALA A 29 -0.81 4.23 10.40
N ALA A 30 0.21 4.02 9.57
CA ALA A 30 1.59 4.09 10.01
C ALA A 30 1.96 5.57 10.20
N SER A 31 2.38 5.91 11.41
CA SER A 31 2.78 7.25 11.83
C SER A 31 3.83 7.82 10.86
N ALA A 32 3.49 8.95 10.23
CA ALA A 32 4.40 9.71 9.39
C ALA A 32 5.47 10.40 10.25
N GLY A 33 6.62 9.74 10.40
CA GLY A 33 7.85 10.38 10.86
C GLY A 33 8.42 11.24 9.74
N THR A 34 8.59 12.53 10.01
CA THR A 34 9.19 13.52 9.10
C THR A 34 10.65 13.15 8.84
N LEU A 35 11.01 12.89 7.58
CA LEU A 35 12.43 12.83 7.15
C LEU A 35 12.61 13.59 5.84
N ALA A 36 13.74 14.30 5.81
CA ALA A 36 14.08 15.39 4.92
C ALA A 36 14.24 15.01 3.44
N GLU A 37 14.09 16.05 2.62
CA GLU A 37 14.18 16.07 1.17
C GLU A 37 15.64 15.89 0.70
N SER A 38 15.97 14.66 0.30
CA SER A 38 17.07 14.37 -0.64
C SER A 38 16.91 12.96 -1.21
N GLY A 39 16.02 12.76 -2.19
CA GLY A 39 15.94 11.53 -3.01
C GLY A 39 15.98 10.20 -2.23
N GLY A 40 15.45 10.22 -1.00
CA GLY A 40 15.90 9.36 0.08
C GLY A 40 15.38 7.94 -0.02
N VAL A 41 16.30 6.99 -0.24
CA VAL A 41 16.15 5.64 0.30
C VAL A 41 15.91 5.84 1.78
N SER A 42 14.66 5.58 2.22
CA SER A 42 14.25 5.66 3.62
C SER A 42 15.35 5.03 4.46
N THR A 43 15.86 5.78 5.42
CA THR A 43 17.01 5.42 6.24
C THR A 43 16.92 3.95 6.64
N GLN A 44 17.98 3.28 6.25
CA GLN A 44 18.37 1.88 6.37
C GLN A 44 18.51 1.42 7.83
N ALA A 45 17.64 1.88 8.72
CA ALA A 45 17.57 1.43 10.09
C ALA A 45 16.79 0.11 10.10
N ALA A 46 17.53 -1.00 10.13
CA ALA A 46 17.06 -2.38 10.33
C ALA A 46 16.28 -3.03 9.18
N LEU A 47 16.71 -2.88 7.92
CA LEU A 47 16.28 -3.81 6.87
C LEU A 47 17.14 -5.08 6.94
N THR A 48 16.57 -6.20 7.38
CA THR A 48 17.28 -7.49 7.41
C THR A 48 16.80 -8.36 6.26
N CYS A 49 17.71 -8.73 5.36
CA CYS A 49 17.40 -9.57 4.20
C CYS A 49 18.13 -10.92 4.27
N LYS A 50 17.45 -11.98 3.83
CA LYS A 50 18.03 -13.31 3.61
C LYS A 50 17.72 -13.79 2.20
N GLY A 51 18.62 -14.59 1.62
CA GLY A 51 18.36 -15.26 0.35
C GLY A 51 17.10 -16.13 0.47
N TYR A 52 16.21 -16.03 -0.51
CA TYR A 52 14.96 -16.77 -0.55
C TYR A 52 14.89 -17.69 -1.77
N GLY A 53 15.12 -17.16 -2.98
CA GLY A 53 15.31 -17.95 -4.20
C GLY A 53 14.10 -18.80 -4.61
N ARG A 54 12.87 -18.30 -4.40
CA ARG A 54 11.63 -19.02 -4.74
C ARG A 54 10.71 -18.18 -5.62
N GLY A 55 9.83 -18.86 -6.35
CA GLY A 55 8.71 -18.21 -7.03
C GLY A 55 7.52 -18.00 -6.10
N GLY A 56 6.80 -16.89 -6.26
CA GLY A 56 5.51 -16.64 -5.61
C GLY A 56 4.48 -16.15 -6.63
N VAL A 57 3.19 -16.42 -6.39
CA VAL A 57 2.11 -15.97 -7.29
C VAL A 57 1.40 -14.78 -6.69
N THR A 58 1.27 -13.69 -7.44
CA THR A 58 0.56 -12.49 -6.96
C THR A 58 -0.94 -12.77 -6.74
N ASN A 59 -1.51 -12.31 -5.63
CA ASN A 59 -2.94 -12.44 -5.30
C ASN A 59 -3.82 -11.30 -5.80
N ALA A 60 -3.23 -10.13 -6.01
CA ALA A 60 -3.88 -8.93 -6.50
C ALA A 60 -2.91 -8.14 -7.37
N ARG A 61 -3.39 -7.02 -7.92
CA ARG A 61 -2.51 -6.05 -8.60
C ARG A 61 -1.50 -5.52 -7.58
N THR A 62 -0.24 -5.93 -7.74
CA THR A 62 0.82 -5.76 -6.74
C THR A 62 1.66 -4.54 -7.08
N PRO A 63 1.72 -3.50 -6.22
CA PRO A 63 2.61 -2.37 -6.42
C PRO A 63 4.07 -2.77 -6.22
N VAL A 64 4.95 -2.24 -7.07
CA VAL A 64 6.39 -2.45 -7.01
C VAL A 64 7.06 -1.18 -6.50
N HIS A 65 7.75 -1.28 -5.37
CA HIS A 65 8.35 -0.16 -4.65
C HIS A 65 9.87 -0.08 -4.87
N THR A 66 10.43 1.14 -4.77
CA THR A 66 11.88 1.39 -4.76
C THR A 66 12.57 0.97 -3.46
N GLY A 67 11.80 0.67 -2.41
CA GLY A 67 12.30 0.25 -1.10
C GLY A 67 11.29 -0.64 -0.37
N ALA A 68 11.75 -1.35 0.66
CA ALA A 68 10.94 -2.25 1.49
C ALA A 68 10.07 -1.49 2.52
N SER A 69 9.26 -0.55 2.03
CA SER A 69 8.35 0.26 2.83
C SER A 69 7.13 0.68 2.00
N ALA A 70 5.97 0.76 2.64
CA ALA A 70 4.75 1.28 2.01
C ALA A 70 4.88 2.78 1.63
N SER A 71 5.77 3.51 2.32
CA SER A 71 6.09 4.91 2.00
C SER A 71 7.07 5.08 0.84
N ALA A 72 7.72 4.00 0.38
CA ALA A 72 8.64 4.07 -0.75
C ALA A 72 7.87 4.25 -2.08
N SER A 73 8.44 5.01 -3.01
CA SER A 73 7.83 5.30 -4.30
C SER A 73 7.50 4.04 -5.09
N VAL A 74 6.32 4.02 -5.71
CA VAL A 74 5.89 2.94 -6.61
C VAL A 74 6.40 3.22 -8.02
N THR A 75 7.13 2.27 -8.61
CA THR A 75 7.66 2.40 -9.98
C THR A 75 6.80 1.70 -11.02
N SER A 76 6.09 0.65 -10.64
CA SER A 76 5.28 -0.17 -11.55
C SER A 76 4.29 -1.03 -10.78
N HIS A 77 3.49 -1.82 -11.52
CA HIS A 77 2.55 -2.77 -10.95
C HIS A 77 2.65 -4.11 -11.66
N ILE A 78 2.52 -5.20 -10.91
CA ILE A 78 2.41 -6.56 -11.43
C ILE A 78 0.94 -6.96 -11.40
N ALA A 79 0.43 -7.52 -12.50
CA ALA A 79 -0.95 -8.01 -12.54
C ALA A 79 -1.17 -9.17 -11.55
N ALA A 80 -2.41 -9.39 -11.15
CA ALA A 80 -2.77 -10.56 -10.33
C ALA A 80 -2.52 -11.88 -11.08
N GLY A 81 -2.22 -12.95 -10.35
CA GLY A 81 -2.01 -14.29 -10.91
C GLY A 81 -0.70 -14.45 -11.67
N ARG A 82 0.27 -13.54 -11.47
CA ARG A 82 1.59 -13.61 -12.11
C ARG A 82 2.60 -14.25 -11.18
N THR A 83 3.40 -15.15 -11.73
CA THR A 83 4.57 -15.71 -11.02
C THR A 83 5.69 -14.68 -11.01
N VAL A 84 6.27 -14.45 -9.84
CA VAL A 84 7.36 -13.52 -9.61
C VAL A 84 8.50 -14.29 -8.91
N HIS A 85 9.74 -14.08 -9.36
CA HIS A 85 10.91 -14.61 -8.66
C HIS A 85 11.20 -13.69 -7.46
N LEU A 86 11.23 -14.28 -6.28
CA LEU A 86 11.52 -13.64 -5.00
C LEU A 86 12.95 -14.01 -4.60
N TYR A 87 13.90 -13.12 -4.89
CA TYR A 87 15.33 -13.38 -4.68
C TYR A 87 15.68 -13.33 -3.19
N TYR A 88 15.18 -12.30 -2.49
CA TYR A 88 15.42 -12.10 -1.06
C TYR A 88 14.12 -11.85 -0.31
N GLU A 89 14.06 -12.36 0.91
CA GLU A 89 13.05 -12.03 1.90
C GLU A 89 13.66 -11.02 2.88
N CYS A 90 13.03 -9.85 2.99
CA CYS A 90 13.49 -8.73 3.80
C CYS A 90 12.43 -8.36 4.85
N ILE A 91 12.88 -8.10 6.07
CA ILE A 91 12.03 -7.61 7.17
C ILE A 91 12.44 -6.17 7.46
N ASN A 92 11.49 -5.24 7.39
CA ASN A 92 11.74 -3.83 7.70
C ASN A 92 11.59 -3.55 9.20
N SER A 93 11.90 -2.33 9.64
CA SER A 93 11.84 -1.91 11.05
C SER A 93 10.45 -2.03 11.69
N ALA A 94 9.39 -2.06 10.88
CA ALA A 94 8.02 -2.27 11.34
C ALA A 94 7.63 -3.77 11.40
N GLY A 95 8.57 -4.69 11.20
CA GLY A 95 8.34 -6.14 11.23
C GLY A 95 7.62 -6.69 9.99
N ASN A 96 7.45 -5.86 8.94
CA ASN A 96 6.75 -6.27 7.73
C ASN A 96 7.68 -7.03 6.79
N VAL A 97 7.17 -8.10 6.19
CA VAL A 97 7.89 -8.90 5.19
C VAL A 97 7.74 -8.28 3.81
N TRP A 98 8.87 -8.12 3.13
CA TRP A 98 9.00 -7.61 1.77
C TRP A 98 9.89 -8.54 0.97
N TYR A 99 9.56 -8.72 -0.30
CA TYR A 99 10.37 -9.52 -1.22
C TYR A 99 11.07 -8.63 -2.22
N GLU A 100 12.37 -8.86 -2.38
CA GLU A 100 13.17 -8.25 -3.45
C GLU A 100 13.06 -9.11 -4.72
N ILE A 101 12.80 -8.46 -5.86
CA ILE A 101 12.39 -9.15 -7.11
C ILE A 101 13.33 -8.94 -8.30
N THR A 102 14.45 -8.26 -8.11
CA THR A 102 15.43 -7.97 -9.18
C THR A 102 16.78 -8.63 -8.98
N GLY A 103 17.09 -9.11 -7.78
CA GLY A 103 18.36 -9.74 -7.42
C GLY A 103 19.48 -8.73 -7.09
N TYR A 104 19.17 -7.43 -7.02
CA TYR A 104 20.16 -6.36 -6.82
C TYR A 104 20.15 -5.80 -5.39
N LEU A 105 20.42 -6.65 -4.40
CA LEU A 105 20.85 -6.17 -3.08
C LEU A 105 22.36 -5.98 -3.10
N ASP A 106 22.82 -4.82 -2.67
CA ASP A 106 24.25 -4.55 -2.52
C ASP A 106 24.82 -5.50 -1.44
N THR A 107 25.74 -6.37 -1.85
CA THR A 107 26.35 -7.40 -1.00
C THR A 107 27.42 -6.85 -0.07
N ASP A 108 27.96 -5.67 -0.39
CA ASP A 108 29.07 -5.04 0.31
C ASP A 108 28.58 -3.96 1.31
N ALA A 109 27.34 -3.49 1.15
CA ALA A 109 26.60 -2.66 2.08
C ALA A 109 25.19 -3.25 2.33
N PRO A 110 25.06 -4.25 3.25
CA PRO A 110 23.77 -4.86 3.55
C PRO A 110 22.73 -3.79 3.93
N GLY A 111 21.72 -3.65 3.08
CA GLY A 111 20.62 -2.72 3.23
C GLY A 111 20.57 -1.57 2.22
N THR A 112 21.58 -1.39 1.35
CA THR A 112 21.55 -0.30 0.35
C THR A 112 21.01 -0.87 -0.96
N PRO A 113 19.71 -0.77 -1.26
CA PRO A 113 19.17 -1.25 -2.52
C PRO A 113 19.72 -0.45 -3.70
N SER A 114 20.71 -0.98 -4.41
CA SER A 114 21.16 -0.40 -5.69
C SER A 114 20.24 -0.90 -6.80
N ARG A 115 19.23 -0.09 -7.15
CA ARG A 115 18.20 -0.42 -8.15
C ARG A 115 17.28 -1.61 -7.79
N ALA A 116 17.33 -2.11 -6.56
CA ALA A 116 16.42 -3.14 -6.10
C ALA A 116 14.95 -2.73 -6.24
N ARG A 117 14.07 -3.72 -6.40
CA ARG A 117 12.62 -3.52 -6.36
C ARG A 117 11.99 -4.46 -5.39
N PHE A 118 11.01 -3.93 -4.65
CA PHE A 118 10.36 -4.67 -3.58
C PHE A 118 8.86 -4.77 -3.81
N ILE A 119 8.29 -5.89 -3.38
CA ILE A 119 6.85 -6.09 -3.25
C ILE A 119 6.53 -6.52 -1.83
N TYR A 120 5.37 -6.09 -1.32
CA TYR A 120 4.95 -6.47 0.03
C TYR A 120 4.51 -7.93 0.07
N GLY A 121 4.92 -8.68 1.10
CA GLY A 121 4.66 -10.12 1.23
C GLY A 121 3.18 -10.47 1.26
N GLY A 122 2.31 -9.56 1.73
CA GLY A 122 0.86 -9.76 1.72
C GLY A 122 0.24 -9.91 0.32
N TYR A 123 0.99 -9.64 -0.75
CA TYR A 123 0.54 -9.85 -2.13
C TYR A 123 0.91 -11.22 -2.71
N ILE A 124 1.66 -12.05 -1.99
CA ILE A 124 2.13 -13.36 -2.47
C ILE A 124 1.27 -14.49 -1.87
N LYS A 125 0.95 -15.48 -2.71
CA LYS A 125 0.34 -16.76 -2.35
C LYS A 125 1.37 -17.87 -2.32
#